data_AF-A0A8D9F662-F1
#
_entry.id   AF-A0A8D9F662-F1
#
_cell.length_a   1.000
_cell.length_b   1.000
_cell.length_c   1.000
_cell.angle_alpha   90.00
_cell.angle_beta   90.00
_cell.angle_gamma   90.00
#
_symmetry.space_group_name_H-M   'P 1'
#
loop_
_entity.id
_entity.type
_entity.pdbx_description
1 polymer ?
#
loop_
_entity_poly.entity_id
_entity_poly.type
_entity_poly.pdbx_seq_one_letter_code
_entity_poly.pdbx_strand_id
1 'polypeptide(L)'
;MESSTKDQVPDSIKDAVLAQSIAIPEGTPIVKGYEWKKGKVDYAALIQSYATTGFQATMFGQAIEEINKMGTVWTPSRIIARLGTDIDHEDSICYWAAKNHIPIFSPALTDGSLGDMMYFHSFRNPGLICDILQGNIVKYKFLVLYLDCRTRTDESHYANSIVPLC
;
A
#
# COMPACT_ATOMS: atom_id res chain seq x y z
N MET A 1 -3.23 61.08 -2.71
CA MET A 1 -1.81 60.68 -2.77
C MET A 1 -1.69 59.45 -1.90
N GLU A 2 -1.62 58.26 -2.47
CA GLU A 2 -1.15 57.11 -1.70
C GLU A 2 -0.47 56.16 -2.68
N SER A 3 0.82 55.99 -2.44
CA SER A 3 1.80 55.41 -3.34
C SER A 3 1.74 53.89 -3.30
N SER A 4 1.81 53.32 -4.50
CA SER A 4 2.01 51.91 -4.80
C SER A 4 3.18 51.28 -4.02
N THR A 5 2.89 50.44 -3.02
CA THR A 5 3.88 49.51 -2.45
C THR A 5 3.69 48.16 -3.14
N LYS A 6 4.48 47.90 -4.19
CA LYS A 6 4.47 46.64 -4.93
C LYS A 6 5.05 45.51 -4.07
N ASP A 7 4.26 44.45 -3.88
CA ASP A 7 4.64 43.03 -3.91
C ASP A 7 6.11 42.68 -3.58
N GLN A 8 6.57 42.91 -2.34
CA GLN A 8 7.81 42.29 -1.86
C GLN A 8 7.49 41.09 -0.98
N VAL A 9 7.81 39.90 -1.49
CA VAL A 9 7.68 38.64 -0.73
C VAL A 9 8.62 38.71 0.48
N PRO A 10 8.12 38.42 1.71
CA PRO A 10 8.94 38.36 2.92
C PRO A 10 10.14 37.41 2.76
N ASP A 11 11.31 37.81 3.28
CA ASP A 11 12.54 37.03 3.13
C ASP A 11 12.46 35.66 3.81
N SER A 12 11.68 35.53 4.88
CA SER A 12 11.40 34.24 5.52
C SER A 12 10.70 33.23 4.60
N ILE A 13 9.85 33.70 3.68
CA ILE A 13 9.17 32.85 2.70
C ILE A 13 10.14 32.45 1.58
N LYS A 14 11.07 33.35 1.21
CA LYS A 14 12.10 33.03 0.23
C LYS A 14 13.03 31.95 0.75
N ASP A 15 13.45 32.05 2.00
CA ASP A 15 14.36 31.07 2.61
C ASP A 15 13.71 29.70 2.79
N ALA A 16 12.41 29.66 3.16
CA ALA A 16 11.68 28.40 3.32
C ALA A 16 11.41 27.68 1.99
N VAL A 17 11.14 28.43 0.91
CA VAL A 17 10.80 27.85 -0.41
C VAL A 17 12.05 27.56 -1.24
N LEU A 18 13.10 28.38 -1.12
CA LEU A 18 14.32 28.30 -1.92
C LEU A 18 15.47 27.60 -1.19
N ALA A 19 15.15 26.78 -0.19
CA ALA A 19 16.12 25.92 0.47
C ALA A 19 16.81 25.01 -0.56
N GLN A 20 18.14 24.96 -0.54
CA GLN A 20 18.88 24.07 -1.44
C GLN A 20 18.65 22.60 -1.07
N SER A 21 18.39 21.78 -2.09
CA SER A 21 18.31 20.33 -1.92
C SER A 21 19.70 19.70 -1.83
N ILE A 22 19.78 18.58 -1.11
CA ILE A 22 20.96 17.71 -1.15
C ILE A 22 20.97 16.86 -2.43
N ALA A 23 22.15 16.39 -2.83
CA ALA A 23 22.27 15.45 -3.94
C ALA A 23 21.64 14.09 -3.57
N ILE A 24 20.91 13.50 -4.51
CA ILE A 24 20.27 12.20 -4.34
C ILE A 24 21.36 11.10 -4.44
N PRO A 25 21.35 10.06 -3.57
CA PRO A 25 22.30 8.95 -3.64
C PRO A 25 22.24 8.20 -4.98
N GLU A 26 23.41 7.75 -5.45
CA GLU A 26 23.52 6.92 -6.66
C GLU A 26 22.73 5.62 -6.51
N GLY A 27 21.94 5.27 -7.52
CA GLY A 27 21.12 4.06 -7.54
C GLY A 27 19.69 4.23 -6.98
N THR A 28 19.29 5.45 -6.58
CA THR A 28 17.91 5.70 -6.18
C THR A 28 16.97 5.50 -7.40
N PRO A 29 15.97 4.60 -7.31
CA PRO A 29 15.07 4.34 -8.43
C PRO A 29 14.25 5.59 -8.77
N ILE A 30 14.27 5.96 -10.05
CA ILE A 30 13.55 7.13 -10.56
C ILE A 30 12.06 6.78 -10.67
N VAL A 31 11.20 7.62 -10.10
CA VAL A 31 9.76 7.49 -10.26
C VAL A 31 9.40 7.69 -11.73
N LYS A 32 8.95 6.62 -12.37
CA LYS A 32 8.55 6.60 -13.78
C LYS A 32 7.43 5.57 -13.96
N GLY A 33 6.27 6.06 -14.38
CA GLY A 33 5.15 5.22 -14.76
C GLY A 33 5.31 4.60 -16.16
N TYR A 34 4.32 3.81 -16.55
CA TYR A 34 4.29 3.16 -17.87
C TYR A 34 4.14 4.18 -19.01
N GLU A 35 4.93 4.00 -20.07
CA GLU A 35 4.84 4.81 -21.29
C GLU A 35 3.71 4.30 -22.20
N TRP A 36 2.64 5.09 -22.28
CA TRP A 36 1.50 4.81 -23.16
C TRP A 36 1.82 5.21 -24.61
N LYS A 37 2.50 4.33 -25.36
CA LYS A 37 2.71 4.51 -26.81
C LYS A 37 1.42 4.17 -27.57
N LYS A 38 1.09 4.92 -28.64
CA LYS A 38 -0.05 4.61 -29.53
C LYS A 38 0.14 3.22 -30.14
N GLY A 39 -0.65 2.24 -29.71
CA GLY A 39 -0.55 0.85 -30.17
C GLY A 39 -1.12 -0.14 -29.16
N LYS A 40 -0.73 -1.41 -29.29
CA LYS A 40 -1.10 -2.49 -28.37
C LYS A 40 -0.40 -2.25 -27.03
N VAL A 41 -1.16 -2.25 -25.94
CA VAL A 41 -0.62 -2.11 -24.58
C VAL A 41 0.29 -3.30 -24.29
N ASP A 42 1.52 -3.04 -23.84
CA ASP A 42 2.39 -4.07 -23.29
C ASP A 42 2.03 -4.24 -21.82
N TYR A 43 1.43 -5.39 -21.58
CA TYR A 43 0.86 -5.77 -20.32
C TYR A 43 1.97 -6.04 -19.27
N ALA A 44 3.05 -6.71 -19.68
CA ALA A 44 4.17 -7.02 -18.79
C ALA A 44 4.94 -5.76 -18.39
N ALA A 45 5.22 -4.87 -19.35
CA ALA A 45 5.92 -3.61 -19.09
C ALA A 45 5.12 -2.65 -18.19
N LEU A 46 3.78 -2.65 -18.27
CA LEU A 46 2.94 -1.86 -17.37
C LEU A 46 3.04 -2.34 -15.91
N ILE A 47 3.06 -3.65 -15.67
CA ILE A 47 3.21 -4.18 -14.30
C ILE A 47 4.64 -3.99 -13.79
N GLN A 48 5.66 -4.13 -14.65
CA GLN A 48 7.03 -3.81 -14.26
C GLN A 48 7.19 -2.34 -13.86
N SER A 49 6.46 -1.43 -14.52
CA SER A 49 6.50 -0.02 -14.14
C SER A 49 5.93 0.23 -12.74
N TYR A 50 5.15 -0.68 -12.16
CA TYR A 50 4.57 -0.47 -10.83
C TYR A 50 5.64 -0.32 -9.76
N ALA A 51 6.77 -1.03 -9.89
CA ALA A 51 7.93 -0.86 -9.00
C ALA A 51 8.41 0.60 -8.92
N THR A 52 8.23 1.38 -9.99
CA THR A 52 8.66 2.77 -10.10
C THR A 52 7.50 3.77 -10.20
N THR A 53 6.24 3.34 -10.02
CA THR A 53 5.06 4.23 -10.11
C THR A 53 4.83 5.03 -8.83
N GLY A 54 5.24 4.50 -7.67
CA GLY A 54 5.04 5.12 -6.35
C GLY A 54 3.84 4.56 -5.58
N PHE A 55 3.78 4.89 -4.28
CA PHE A 55 2.73 4.47 -3.34
C PHE A 55 2.48 2.96 -3.36
N GLN A 56 1.20 2.55 -3.33
CA GLN A 56 0.75 1.15 -3.33
C GLN A 56 1.21 0.38 -4.56
N ALA A 57 1.42 1.05 -5.70
CA ALA A 57 1.91 0.37 -6.91
C ALA A 57 3.35 -0.13 -6.71
N THR A 58 4.22 0.68 -6.10
CA THR A 58 5.60 0.26 -5.79
C THR A 58 5.62 -0.90 -4.82
N MET A 59 4.79 -0.86 -3.78
CA MET A 59 4.68 -1.95 -2.80
C MET A 59 4.20 -3.25 -3.46
N PHE A 60 3.20 -3.17 -4.33
CA PHE A 60 2.72 -4.33 -5.09
C PHE A 60 3.79 -4.90 -6.02
N GLY A 61 4.55 -4.03 -6.71
CA GLY A 61 5.68 -4.44 -7.55
C GLY A 61 6.76 -5.19 -6.77
N GLN A 62 7.15 -4.67 -5.60
CA GLN A 62 8.13 -5.30 -4.70
C GLN A 62 7.62 -6.63 -4.16
N ALA A 63 6.35 -6.70 -3.74
CA ALA A 63 5.74 -7.95 -3.28
C ALA A 63 5.78 -9.04 -4.36
N ILE A 64 5.51 -8.69 -5.63
CA ILE A 64 5.60 -9.64 -6.76
C ILE A 64 7.00 -10.19 -6.94
N GLU A 65 8.04 -9.36 -6.84
CA GLU A 65 9.42 -9.84 -6.93
C GLU A 65 9.76 -10.83 -5.82
N GLU A 66 9.26 -10.58 -4.62
CA GLU A 66 9.46 -11.46 -3.48
C GLU A 66 8.67 -12.76 -3.56
N ILE A 67 7.44 -12.71 -4.07
CA ILE A 67 6.63 -13.88 -4.42
C ILE A 67 7.42 -14.82 -5.33
N ASN A 68 7.98 -14.26 -6.41
CA ASN A 68 8.73 -15.01 -7.41
C ASN A 68 10.02 -15.62 -6.84
N LYS A 69 10.65 -14.97 -5.85
CA LYS A 69 11.84 -15.49 -5.17
C LYS A 69 11.52 -16.64 -4.20
N MET A 70 10.35 -16.60 -3.55
CA MET A 70 10.05 -17.50 -2.44
C MET A 70 9.25 -18.76 -2.82
N GLY A 71 8.69 -18.86 -4.03
CA GLY A 71 7.92 -20.05 -4.48
C GLY A 71 6.79 -20.46 -3.53
N THR A 72 6.27 -19.49 -2.76
CA THR A 72 5.45 -19.74 -1.57
C THR A 72 3.96 -19.69 -1.91
N VAL A 73 3.17 -20.60 -1.35
CA VAL A 73 1.70 -20.56 -1.43
C VAL A 73 1.19 -19.37 -0.62
N TRP A 74 0.44 -18.48 -1.27
CA TRP A 74 -0.12 -17.30 -0.64
C TRP A 74 -1.44 -17.63 0.02
N THR A 75 -1.68 -17.04 1.19
CA THR A 75 -2.98 -17.06 1.86
C THR A 75 -3.42 -15.63 2.08
N PRO A 76 -4.73 -15.35 2.21
CA PRO A 76 -5.19 -13.98 2.41
C PRO A 76 -4.49 -13.26 3.57
N SER A 77 -4.27 -13.96 4.69
CA SER A 77 -3.58 -13.42 5.85
C SER A 77 -2.13 -13.06 5.60
N ARG A 78 -1.41 -13.85 4.79
CA ARG A 78 -0.02 -13.56 4.41
C ARG A 78 0.05 -12.33 3.51
N ILE A 79 -0.88 -12.22 2.55
CA ILE A 79 -0.98 -11.05 1.68
C ILE A 79 -1.21 -9.79 2.53
N ILE A 80 -2.19 -9.82 3.45
CA ILE A 80 -2.51 -8.66 4.30
C ILE A 80 -1.36 -8.30 5.24
N ALA A 81 -0.72 -9.30 5.87
CA ALA A 81 0.43 -9.04 6.75
C ALA A 81 1.61 -8.43 5.98
N ARG A 82 1.82 -8.88 4.74
CA ARG A 82 2.85 -8.32 3.87
C ARG A 82 2.53 -6.86 3.51
N LEU A 83 1.32 -6.60 3.01
CA LEU A 83 0.88 -5.25 2.70
C LEU A 83 0.97 -4.33 3.92
N GLY A 84 0.60 -4.81 5.11
CA GLY A 84 0.74 -4.05 6.36
C GLY A 84 2.18 -3.69 6.71
N THR A 85 3.11 -4.63 6.49
CA THR A 85 4.56 -4.38 6.68
C THR A 85 5.07 -3.36 5.68
N ASP A 86 4.66 -3.46 4.42
CA ASP A 86 5.13 -2.57 3.35
C ASP A 86 4.52 -1.15 3.49
N ILE A 87 3.32 -0.99 4.08
CA ILE A 87 2.69 0.34 4.30
C ILE A 87 3.52 1.17 5.29
N ASP A 88 4.08 0.52 6.32
CA ASP A 88 4.92 1.13 7.37
C ASP A 88 4.39 2.49 7.89
N HIS A 89 3.09 2.58 8.19
CA HIS A 89 2.43 3.81 8.59
C HIS A 89 1.48 3.60 9.77
N GLU A 90 1.59 4.43 10.81
CA GLU A 90 0.86 4.26 12.07
C GLU A 90 -0.65 4.45 11.95
N ASP A 91 -1.13 5.17 10.94
CA ASP A 91 -2.57 5.31 10.66
C ASP A 91 -3.22 4.03 10.09
N SER A 92 -2.42 3.03 9.70
CA SER A 92 -2.92 1.80 9.09
C SER A 92 -3.15 0.70 10.13
N ILE A 93 -4.36 0.15 10.15
CA ILE A 93 -4.68 -1.03 10.98
C ILE A 93 -3.86 -2.25 10.52
N CYS A 94 -3.62 -2.39 9.21
CA CYS A 94 -2.81 -3.48 8.66
C CYS A 94 -1.36 -3.39 9.14
N TYR A 95 -0.83 -2.18 9.31
CA TYR A 95 0.51 -1.96 9.87
C TYR A 95 0.61 -2.47 11.31
N TRP A 96 -0.31 -2.04 12.18
CA TRP A 96 -0.32 -2.49 13.57
C TRP A 96 -0.57 -3.99 13.70
N ALA A 97 -1.42 -4.56 12.84
CA ALA A 97 -1.65 -6.00 12.80
C ALA A 97 -0.37 -6.76 12.41
N ALA A 98 0.36 -6.29 11.39
CA ALA A 98 1.63 -6.87 10.99
C ALA A 98 2.70 -6.76 12.10
N LYS A 99 2.84 -5.57 12.70
CA LYS A 99 3.82 -5.27 13.76
C LYS A 99 3.60 -6.09 15.03
N ASN A 100 2.35 -6.37 15.39
CA ASN A 100 1.99 -7.17 16.57
C ASN A 100 1.77 -8.66 16.25
N HIS A 101 2.10 -9.11 15.04
CA HIS A 101 1.88 -10.48 14.58
C HIS A 101 0.43 -10.97 14.73
N ILE A 102 -0.54 -10.07 14.55
CA ILE A 102 -1.98 -10.36 14.58
C ILE A 102 -2.43 -10.74 13.17
N PRO A 103 -2.89 -11.99 12.95
CA PRO A 103 -3.35 -12.41 11.63
C PRO A 103 -4.72 -11.81 11.30
N ILE A 104 -4.83 -11.16 10.14
CA ILE A 104 -6.11 -10.72 9.57
C ILE A 104 -6.59 -11.79 8.59
N PHE A 105 -7.85 -12.21 8.71
CA PHE A 105 -8.44 -13.21 7.82
C PHE A 105 -9.52 -12.57 6.95
N SER A 106 -9.34 -12.62 5.63
CA SER A 106 -10.34 -12.20 4.66
C SER A 106 -10.48 -13.28 3.58
N PRO A 107 -11.43 -14.23 3.70
CA PRO A 107 -11.59 -15.31 2.74
C PRO A 107 -12.04 -14.80 1.36
N ALA A 108 -12.73 -13.65 1.32
CA ALA A 108 -13.16 -12.97 0.10
C ALA A 108 -12.20 -11.81 -0.25
N LEU A 109 -10.87 -12.03 -0.15
CA LEU A 109 -9.87 -10.99 -0.43
C LEU A 109 -9.98 -10.41 -1.86
N THR A 110 -10.50 -11.20 -2.78
CA THR A 110 -10.69 -10.82 -4.19
C THR A 110 -11.95 -9.98 -4.43
N ASP A 111 -12.81 -9.79 -3.43
CA ASP A 111 -14.05 -9.01 -3.57
C ASP A 111 -13.79 -7.53 -3.26
N GLY A 112 -13.06 -6.86 -4.15
CA GLY A 112 -12.69 -5.44 -4.01
C GLY A 112 -11.56 -5.02 -4.95
N SER A 113 -11.06 -3.78 -4.77
CA SER A 113 -10.02 -3.21 -5.64
C SER A 113 -8.70 -4.00 -5.67
N LEU A 114 -8.38 -4.70 -4.57
CA LEU A 114 -7.24 -5.61 -4.53
C LEU A 114 -7.46 -6.83 -5.43
N GLY A 115 -8.69 -7.32 -5.49
CA GLY A 115 -9.11 -8.37 -6.42
C GLY A 115 -9.00 -7.95 -7.88
N ASP A 116 -9.36 -6.71 -8.21
CA ASP A 116 -9.16 -6.17 -9.56
C ASP A 116 -7.66 -6.15 -9.93
N MET A 117 -6.78 -5.76 -9.00
CA MET A 117 -5.33 -5.79 -9.23
C MET A 117 -4.82 -7.22 -9.42
N MET A 118 -5.27 -8.17 -8.61
CA MET A 118 -4.92 -9.60 -8.75
C MET A 118 -5.43 -10.19 -10.07
N TYR A 119 -6.67 -9.83 -10.46
CA TYR A 119 -7.28 -10.24 -11.72
C TYR A 119 -6.46 -9.73 -12.91
N PHE A 120 -6.16 -8.43 -12.96
CA PHE A 120 -5.32 -7.87 -14.02
C PHE A 120 -3.91 -8.44 -14.03
N HIS A 121 -3.35 -8.79 -12.86
CA HIS A 121 -2.06 -9.46 -12.76
C HIS A 121 -2.09 -10.88 -13.36
N SER A 122 -3.16 -11.65 -13.12
CA SER A 122 -3.29 -13.04 -13.56
C SER A 122 -3.28 -13.24 -15.08
N PHE A 123 -3.79 -12.26 -15.85
CA PHE A 123 -3.71 -12.30 -17.33
C PHE A 123 -2.29 -12.16 -17.86
N ARG A 124 -1.38 -11.61 -17.05
CA ARG A 124 -0.03 -11.21 -17.46
C ARG A 124 1.02 -12.17 -16.93
N ASN A 125 0.92 -12.51 -15.65
CA ASN A 125 1.81 -13.40 -14.93
C ASN A 125 0.95 -14.46 -14.23
N PRO A 126 0.56 -15.53 -14.93
CA PRO A 126 -0.13 -16.65 -14.31
C PRO A 126 0.82 -17.31 -13.30
N GLY A 127 0.34 -17.56 -12.08
CA GLY A 127 1.15 -18.21 -11.05
C GLY A 127 0.87 -17.74 -9.62
N LEU A 128 0.21 -16.59 -9.44
CA LEU A 128 -0.28 -16.18 -8.13
C LEU A 128 -1.41 -17.13 -7.69
N ILE A 129 -1.08 -18.05 -6.79
CA ILE A 129 -2.04 -18.96 -6.16
C ILE A 129 -2.33 -18.45 -4.76
N CYS A 130 -3.57 -18.00 -4.55
CA CYS A 130 -4.10 -17.66 -3.23
C CYS A 130 -4.92 -18.84 -2.71
N ASP A 131 -4.36 -19.58 -1.76
CA ASP A 131 -5.01 -20.68 -1.07
C ASP A 131 -5.80 -20.17 0.13
N ILE A 132 -7.12 -20.33 0.05
CA ILE A 132 -8.07 -19.94 1.10
C ILE A 132 -8.16 -21.02 2.19
N LEU A 133 -7.89 -22.28 1.87
CA LEU A 133 -8.02 -23.43 2.77
C LEU A 133 -6.82 -23.51 3.73
N GLN A 134 -5.61 -23.30 3.22
CA GLN A 134 -4.38 -23.31 4.04
C GLN A 134 -4.36 -22.22 5.11
N GLY A 135 -4.92 -21.04 4.81
CA GLY A 135 -4.93 -19.91 5.74
C GLY A 135 -6.00 -19.99 6.83
N ASN A 136 -7.17 -20.52 6.51
CA ASN A 136 -8.36 -20.31 7.33
C ASN A 136 -8.72 -21.50 8.22
N ILE A 137 -8.53 -22.75 7.79
CA ILE A 137 -9.21 -23.89 8.44
C ILE A 137 -8.60 -24.33 9.78
N VAL A 138 -7.30 -24.10 10.02
CA VAL A 138 -6.61 -24.64 11.21
C VAL A 138 -6.43 -23.62 12.35
N LYS A 139 -6.80 -22.35 12.14
CA LYS A 139 -6.65 -21.26 13.12
C LYS A 139 -7.93 -20.46 13.36
N TYR A 140 -9.10 -21.09 13.27
CA TYR A 140 -10.36 -20.48 13.71
C TYR A 140 -10.39 -20.34 15.24
N LYS A 141 -9.75 -19.28 15.74
CA LYS A 141 -10.19 -18.59 16.96
C LYS A 141 -10.47 -17.15 16.57
N PHE A 142 -11.76 -16.87 16.45
CA PHE A 142 -12.43 -15.67 15.94
C PHE A 142 -11.72 -14.35 16.30
N LEU A 143 -11.20 -13.64 15.29
CA LEU A 143 -11.13 -12.18 15.29
C LEU A 143 -11.51 -11.70 13.87
N VAL A 144 -12.81 -11.50 13.65
CA VAL A 144 -13.31 -10.84 12.44
C VAL A 144 -13.17 -9.34 12.66
N LEU A 145 -12.07 -8.75 12.19
CA LEU A 145 -12.01 -7.29 12.03
C LEU A 145 -12.81 -6.94 10.79
N TYR A 146 -14.08 -6.60 10.99
CA TYR A 146 -14.86 -5.93 9.96
C TYR A 146 -14.30 -4.50 9.84
N LEU A 147 -13.44 -4.26 8.85
CA LEU A 147 -13.07 -2.90 8.46
C LEU A 147 -14.28 -2.27 7.77
N ASP A 148 -15.22 -1.74 8.56
CA ASP A 148 -16.18 -0.77 8.04
C ASP A 148 -15.39 0.50 7.72
N CYS A 149 -15.06 0.68 6.44
CA CYS A 149 -14.40 1.88 5.93
C CYS A 149 -15.42 3.03 5.94
N ARG A 150 -15.79 3.50 7.13
CA ARG A 150 -16.46 4.78 7.32
C ARG A 150 -15.42 5.78 7.76
N THR A 151 -15.06 6.68 6.84
CA THR A 151 -14.44 7.97 7.15
C THR A 151 -15.28 8.65 8.23
N ARG A 152 -14.83 8.63 9.48
CA ARG A 152 -15.49 9.35 10.57
C ARG A 152 -14.46 10.18 11.30
N THR A 153 -14.44 11.44 10.91
CA THR A 153 -13.92 12.56 11.69
C THR A 153 -14.60 12.54 13.06
N ASP A 154 -13.90 12.09 14.09
CA ASP A 154 -13.96 12.70 15.42
C ASP A 154 -12.89 12.09 16.32
N GLU A 155 -11.95 12.95 16.73
CA GLU A 155 -10.99 12.67 17.79
C GLU A 155 -11.72 12.60 19.12
N SER A 156 -11.79 11.41 19.72
CA SER A 156 -11.68 11.16 21.17
C SER A 156 -12.16 9.75 21.46
N HIS A 157 -11.43 9.05 22.34
CA HIS A 157 -11.74 7.69 22.85
C HIS A 157 -11.07 6.52 22.11
N TYR A 158 -9.73 6.50 22.14
CA TYR A 158 -8.99 5.23 22.22
C TYR A 158 -8.40 5.08 23.62
N ALA A 159 -9.25 4.66 24.56
CA ALA A 159 -8.82 4.01 25.78
C ALA A 159 -9.96 3.10 26.24
N ASN A 160 -9.69 1.80 26.34
CA ASN A 160 -10.49 0.78 27.03
C ASN A 160 -11.70 0.18 26.29
N SER A 161 -11.45 -0.61 25.25
CA SER A 161 -12.41 -1.65 24.84
C SER A 161 -11.72 -2.89 24.25
N ILE A 162 -10.87 -3.53 25.06
CA ILE A 162 -10.71 -4.99 24.96
C ILE A 162 -11.99 -5.58 25.55
N VAL A 163 -12.94 -5.94 24.71
CA VAL A 163 -14.17 -6.62 25.14
C VAL A 163 -13.79 -8.05 25.52
N PRO A 164 -13.97 -8.49 26.77
CA PRO A 164 -13.68 -9.86 27.16
C PRO A 164 -14.81 -10.76 26.64
N LEU A 165 -14.45 -11.78 25.86
CA LEU A 165 -15.39 -12.81 25.41
C LEU A 165 -15.70 -13.77 26.56
N CYS A 166 -16.98 -13.81 26.95
CA CYS A 166 -17.61 -14.93 27.63
C CYS A 166 -18.24 -15.86 26.58
#